data_AF-A0A7C1JRC7-F1
#
_entry.id   AF-A0A7C1JRC7-F1
#
_cell.length_a   1.000
_cell.length_b   1.000
_cell.length_c   1.000
_cell.angle_alpha   90.00
_cell.angle_beta   90.00
_cell.angle_gamma   90.00
#
_symmetry.space_group_name_H-M   'P 1'
#
loop_
_entity.id
_entity.type
_entity.pdbx_description
1 polymer ?
#
loop_
_entity_poly.entity_id
_entity_poly.type
_entity_poly.pdbx_seq_one_letter_code
_entity_poly.pdbx_strand_id
1 'polypeptide(L)'
;MNERLSPPASDPSLSAGLPSAGLQPGCWQEEEAILAWGRAALYNFLAAVFLEPPDERWADSLRDGGLAEVLALVATADEAKALIDRMACGDAGGWREELARAYTRHLVVPGPDYVPPYGSVYRDGPNGPPGTWQGRPTLWGPSSVAVAQAYREAGLALAPGGPQVPDHIGLELQFMQHLCACEAGALSRGESDAAAAWRARQAAFLRHHLLPWAPAFCARLDSEGIHLFYRLIARLIRAFLESEREETEL
;
A
#
# COMPACT_ATOMS: atom_id res chain seq x y z
N MET A 1 2.03 -14.39 42.04
CA MET A 1 2.21 -15.16 43.29
C MET A 1 2.45 -16.61 42.94
N ASN A 2 3.51 -17.20 43.50
CA ASN A 2 3.93 -18.61 43.47
C ASN A 2 4.50 -19.22 42.18
N GLU A 3 5.84 -19.19 42.12
CA GLU A 3 6.72 -20.12 41.43
C GLU A 3 6.41 -21.58 41.76
N ARG A 4 6.68 -22.50 40.81
CA ARG A 4 6.95 -23.91 41.13
C ARG A 4 7.98 -24.53 40.17
N LEU A 5 9.16 -24.76 40.75
CA LEU A 5 10.18 -25.80 40.49
C LEU A 5 11.49 -25.34 39.83
N SER A 6 12.57 -25.56 40.58
CA SER A 6 13.97 -25.36 40.21
C SER A 6 14.59 -26.67 39.68
N PRO A 7 15.53 -26.61 38.71
CA PRO A 7 16.23 -27.80 38.20
C PRO A 7 17.40 -28.24 39.10
N PRO A 8 17.83 -29.50 39.05
CA PRO A 8 18.92 -30.03 39.86
C PRO A 8 20.31 -29.62 39.34
N ALA A 9 21.29 -29.70 40.23
CA ALA A 9 22.68 -29.31 40.01
C ALA A 9 23.37 -30.05 38.85
N SER A 10 24.21 -29.31 38.13
CA SER A 10 25.01 -29.70 36.98
C SER A 10 26.07 -30.76 37.27
N ASP A 11 26.15 -31.76 36.40
CA ASP A 11 27.25 -32.73 36.31
C ASP A 11 28.08 -32.46 35.03
N PRO A 12 29.40 -32.21 35.10
CA PRO A 12 30.20 -31.85 33.95
C PRO A 12 30.97 -33.07 33.42
N SER A 13 30.47 -33.74 32.38
CA SER A 13 31.35 -34.49 31.48
C SER A 13 30.71 -34.84 30.11
N LEU A 14 31.54 -34.71 29.07
CA LEU A 14 31.53 -35.42 27.78
C LEU A 14 30.62 -34.90 26.63
N SER A 15 31.24 -34.06 25.79
CA SER A 15 31.44 -34.30 24.33
C SER A 15 30.30 -34.98 23.54
N ALA A 16 29.59 -34.22 22.71
CA ALA A 16 29.28 -34.58 21.31
C ALA A 16 28.49 -33.47 20.59
N GLY A 17 28.96 -33.08 19.40
CA GLY A 17 28.15 -32.50 18.31
C GLY A 17 27.69 -31.06 18.47
N LEU A 18 28.24 -30.15 17.65
CA LEU A 18 27.56 -28.90 17.32
C LEU A 18 26.22 -29.24 16.63
N PRO A 19 25.06 -28.76 17.10
CA PRO A 19 23.85 -28.84 16.31
C PRO A 19 24.01 -27.92 15.11
N SER A 20 23.90 -28.46 13.89
CA SER A 20 23.68 -27.64 12.72
C SER A 20 22.40 -26.83 12.98
N ALA A 21 22.50 -25.51 12.95
CA ALA A 21 21.36 -24.61 12.96
C ALA A 21 20.61 -24.75 11.61
N GLY A 22 19.91 -25.87 11.44
CA GLY A 22 18.87 -25.99 10.44
C GLY A 22 17.62 -25.35 11.01
N LEU A 23 17.26 -24.15 10.55
CA LEU A 23 15.95 -23.58 10.83
C LEU A 23 14.87 -24.59 10.39
N GLN A 24 13.93 -24.88 11.29
CA GLN A 24 12.81 -25.77 11.04
C GLN A 24 11.95 -25.21 9.89
N PRO A 25 11.44 -26.03 8.95
CA PRO A 25 10.64 -25.56 7.80
C PRO A 25 9.42 -24.69 8.17
N GLY A 26 8.86 -24.85 9.36
CA GLY A 26 7.74 -24.03 9.85
C GLY A 26 8.13 -22.60 10.29
N CYS A 27 9.38 -22.36 10.67
CA CYS A 27 9.85 -21.04 11.10
C CYS A 27 9.85 -20.04 9.93
N TRP A 28 10.19 -20.50 8.73
CA TRP A 28 10.23 -19.67 7.53
C TRP A 28 8.83 -19.29 7.03
N GLN A 29 7.86 -20.20 7.13
CA GLN A 29 6.48 -19.93 6.72
C GLN A 29 5.79 -18.91 7.62
N GLU A 30 6.13 -18.90 8.92
CA GLU A 30 5.63 -17.92 9.88
C GLU A 30 6.20 -16.53 9.59
N GLU A 31 7.50 -16.42 9.31
CA GLU A 31 8.15 -15.17 8.89
C GLU A 31 7.58 -14.65 7.56
N GLU A 32 7.42 -15.51 6.54
CA GLU A 32 6.80 -15.12 5.25
C GLU A 32 5.35 -14.64 5.46
N ALA A 33 4.58 -15.28 6.34
CA ALA A 33 3.21 -14.87 6.64
C ALA A 33 3.18 -13.48 7.31
N ILE A 34 4.11 -13.20 8.23
CA ILE A 34 4.24 -11.89 8.88
C ILE A 34 4.56 -10.81 7.86
N LEU A 35 5.49 -11.07 6.94
CA LEU A 35 5.84 -10.12 5.87
C LEU A 35 4.66 -9.86 4.93
N ALA A 36 3.95 -10.90 4.49
CA ALA A 36 2.76 -10.77 3.65
C ALA A 36 1.63 -9.97 4.35
N TRP A 37 1.44 -10.17 5.66
CA TRP A 37 0.53 -9.35 6.47
C TRP A 37 0.99 -7.89 6.57
N GLY A 38 2.28 -7.64 6.74
CA GLY A 38 2.86 -6.30 6.75
C GLY A 38 2.61 -5.57 5.43
N ARG A 39 2.85 -6.24 4.30
CA ARG A 39 2.54 -5.73 2.95
C ARG A 39 1.05 -5.42 2.79
N ALA A 40 0.18 -6.34 3.21
CA ALA A 40 -1.27 -6.11 3.20
C ALA A 40 -1.66 -4.89 4.04
N ALA A 41 -1.09 -4.71 5.23
CA ALA A 41 -1.37 -3.57 6.09
C ALA A 41 -0.94 -2.23 5.47
N LEU A 42 0.23 -2.19 4.82
CA LEU A 42 0.71 -0.98 4.13
C LEU A 42 -0.16 -0.65 2.91
N TYR A 43 -0.53 -1.64 2.08
CA TYR A 43 -1.48 -1.41 0.99
C TYR A 43 -2.85 -0.94 1.50
N ASN A 44 -3.34 -1.50 2.62
CA ASN A 44 -4.61 -1.07 3.22
C ASN A 44 -4.56 0.41 3.63
N PHE A 45 -3.47 0.79 4.32
CA PHE A 45 -3.24 2.17 4.73
C PHE A 45 -3.20 3.12 3.51
N LEU A 46 -2.40 2.78 2.50
CA LEU A 46 -2.28 3.59 1.30
C LEU A 46 -3.60 3.68 0.54
N ALA A 47 -4.37 2.58 0.44
CA ALA A 47 -5.68 2.58 -0.19
C ALA A 47 -6.65 3.54 0.53
N ALA A 48 -6.71 3.48 1.87
CA ALA A 48 -7.56 4.34 2.68
C ALA A 48 -7.30 5.83 2.41
N VAL A 49 -6.04 6.22 2.13
CA VAL A 49 -5.66 7.60 1.82
C VAL A 49 -6.38 8.18 0.61
N PHE A 50 -6.75 7.33 -0.36
CA PHE A 50 -7.35 7.76 -1.62
C PHE A 50 -8.84 7.44 -1.75
N LEU A 51 -9.35 6.44 -1.03
CA LEU A 51 -10.73 5.99 -1.20
C LEU A 51 -11.75 6.97 -0.62
N GLU A 52 -11.45 7.57 0.53
CA GLU A 52 -12.33 8.52 1.21
C GLU A 52 -11.50 9.65 1.84
N PRO A 53 -12.06 10.85 1.99
CA PRO A 53 -11.42 11.89 2.79
C PRO A 53 -11.31 11.44 4.26
N PRO A 54 -10.28 11.87 5.00
CA PRO A 54 -10.13 11.48 6.39
C PRO A 54 -11.30 11.89 7.28
N ASP A 55 -11.95 10.87 7.85
CA ASP A 55 -12.91 11.04 8.92
C ASP A 55 -12.19 11.32 10.26
N GLU A 56 -12.95 11.61 11.31
CA GLU A 56 -12.38 11.97 12.60
C GLU A 56 -11.52 10.85 13.20
N ARG A 57 -11.98 9.59 13.10
CA ARG A 57 -11.26 8.43 13.65
C ARG A 57 -9.98 8.14 12.88
N TRP A 58 -10.03 8.27 11.56
CA TRP A 58 -8.87 8.05 10.71
C TRP A 58 -7.85 9.17 10.91
N ALA A 59 -8.26 10.44 10.95
CA ALA A 59 -7.38 11.57 11.24
C ALA A 59 -6.68 11.47 12.61
N ASP A 60 -7.41 11.04 13.66
CA ASP A 60 -6.83 10.79 14.98
C ASP A 60 -5.84 9.62 14.95
N SER A 61 -6.18 8.54 14.24
CA SER A 61 -5.27 7.39 14.07
C SER A 61 -3.99 7.76 13.30
N LEU A 62 -4.06 8.70 12.34
CA LEU A 62 -2.88 9.23 11.66
C LEU A 62 -1.97 10.00 12.64
N ARG A 63 -2.55 10.67 13.64
CA ARG A 63 -1.80 11.41 14.67
C ARG A 63 -1.10 10.46 15.65
N ASP A 64 -1.78 9.40 16.07
CA ASP A 64 -1.32 8.52 17.14
C ASP A 64 -0.58 7.26 16.64
N GLY A 65 -0.73 6.91 15.36
CA GLY A 65 -0.40 5.59 14.78
C GLY A 65 0.99 5.43 14.19
N GLY A 66 1.98 6.26 14.55
CA GLY A 66 3.35 6.11 14.06
C GLY A 66 3.55 6.55 12.60
N LEU A 67 2.59 7.27 12.03
CA LEU A 67 2.61 7.71 10.63
C LEU A 67 3.76 8.67 10.34
N ALA A 68 4.06 9.56 11.28
CA ALA A 68 5.15 10.52 11.14
C ALA A 68 6.49 9.79 10.95
N GLU A 69 6.70 8.69 11.67
CA GLU A 69 7.87 7.83 11.58
C GLU A 69 7.95 7.13 10.21
N VAL A 70 6.83 6.59 9.71
CA VAL A 70 6.79 5.98 8.38
C VAL A 70 7.07 7.01 7.28
N LEU A 71 6.44 8.19 7.36
CA LEU A 71 6.65 9.25 6.38
C LEU A 71 8.05 9.87 6.49
N ALA A 72 8.68 9.84 7.67
CA ALA A 72 10.06 10.29 7.86
C ALA A 72 11.07 9.45 7.04
N LEU A 73 10.74 8.20 6.69
CA LEU A 73 11.58 7.37 5.81
C LEU A 73 11.71 7.94 4.40
N VAL A 74 10.75 8.77 3.97
CA VAL A 74 10.69 9.36 2.61
C VAL A 74 10.68 10.89 2.62
N ALA A 75 10.77 11.50 3.80
CA ALA A 75 10.81 12.94 4.00
C ALA A 75 12.23 13.43 4.27
N THR A 76 12.50 14.68 3.91
CA THR A 76 13.64 15.41 4.50
C THR A 76 13.38 15.71 5.98
N ALA A 77 14.45 16.03 6.74
CA ALA A 77 14.31 16.39 8.15
C ALA A 77 13.37 17.60 8.36
N ASP A 78 13.45 18.60 7.47
CA ASP A 78 12.61 19.80 7.54
C ASP A 78 11.13 19.49 7.20
N GLU A 79 10.88 18.64 6.20
CA GLU A 79 9.52 18.19 5.86
C GLU A 79 8.90 17.34 6.98
N ALA A 80 9.68 16.43 7.57
CA ALA A 80 9.22 15.61 8.69
C ALA A 80 8.88 16.50 9.90
N LYS A 81 9.74 17.46 10.24
CA LYS A 81 9.47 18.43 11.29
C LYS A 81 8.22 19.26 10.98
N ALA A 82 8.09 19.77 9.75
CA ALA A 82 6.93 20.57 9.35
C ALA A 82 5.62 19.77 9.44
N LEU A 83 5.64 18.49 9.06
CA LEU A 83 4.48 17.60 9.18
C LEU A 83 4.12 17.36 10.64
N ILE A 84 5.10 17.02 11.49
CA ILE A 84 4.90 16.81 12.93
C ILE A 84 4.35 18.07 13.59
N ASP A 85 4.95 19.22 13.32
CA ASP A 85 4.50 20.51 13.83
C ASP A 85 3.05 20.79 13.40
N ARG A 86 2.69 20.51 12.13
CA ARG A 86 1.32 20.69 11.61
C ARG A 86 0.32 19.74 12.25
N MET A 87 0.71 18.47 12.41
CA MET A 87 -0.11 17.48 13.10
C MET A 87 -0.29 17.82 14.57
N ALA A 88 0.69 18.45 15.22
CA ALA A 88 0.62 18.86 16.64
C ALA A 88 -0.08 20.21 16.84
N CYS A 89 0.03 21.13 15.87
CA CYS A 89 -0.47 22.50 15.94
C CYS A 89 -1.93 22.57 15.46
N GLY A 90 -2.85 22.24 16.37
CA GLY A 90 -4.29 22.36 16.14
C GLY A 90 -5.08 21.45 17.07
N ASP A 91 -6.36 21.76 17.31
CA ASP A 91 -7.28 20.72 17.72
C ASP A 91 -7.39 19.66 16.61
N ALA A 92 -7.85 18.45 16.94
CA ALA A 92 -7.98 17.36 15.96
C ALA A 92 -8.86 17.76 14.75
N GLY A 93 -9.77 18.73 14.95
CA GLY A 93 -10.62 19.28 13.89
C GLY A 93 -9.85 20.06 12.83
N GLY A 94 -8.86 20.86 13.22
CA GLY A 94 -8.06 21.68 12.31
C GLY A 94 -7.25 20.86 11.28
N TRP A 95 -6.54 19.83 11.74
CA TRP A 95 -5.77 18.92 10.88
C TRP A 95 -6.68 18.14 9.92
N ARG A 96 -7.78 17.59 10.44
CA ARG A 96 -8.77 16.86 9.64
C ARG A 96 -9.32 17.73 8.51
N GLU A 97 -9.74 18.95 8.83
CA GLU A 97 -10.27 19.87 7.82
C GLU A 97 -9.23 20.27 6.78
N GLU A 98 -7.97 20.45 7.19
CA GLU A 98 -6.86 20.72 6.27
C GLU A 98 -6.67 19.56 5.28
N LEU A 99 -6.63 18.32 5.77
CA LEU A 99 -6.55 17.13 4.92
C LEU A 99 -7.76 16.97 4.01
N ALA A 100 -8.99 17.16 4.51
CA ALA A 100 -10.20 17.04 3.69
C ALA A 100 -10.24 18.08 2.56
N ARG A 101 -9.77 19.32 2.82
CA ARG A 101 -9.61 20.35 1.78
C ARG A 101 -8.55 19.96 0.76
N ALA A 102 -7.40 19.45 1.23
CA ALA A 102 -6.33 18.99 0.35
C ALA A 102 -6.76 17.80 -0.53
N TYR A 103 -7.47 16.82 0.04
CA TYR A 103 -8.08 15.71 -0.69
C TYR A 103 -8.98 16.23 -1.81
N THR A 104 -9.92 17.11 -1.47
CA THR A 104 -10.89 17.66 -2.43
C THR A 104 -10.19 18.42 -3.56
N ARG A 105 -9.22 19.30 -3.21
CA ARG A 105 -8.48 20.13 -4.17
C ARG A 105 -7.64 19.29 -5.14
N HIS A 106 -6.94 18.28 -4.62
CA HIS A 106 -5.94 17.56 -5.39
C HIS A 106 -6.45 16.28 -6.05
N LEU A 107 -7.51 15.65 -5.53
CA LEU A 107 -7.93 14.31 -5.96
C LEU A 107 -9.39 14.22 -6.45
N VAL A 108 -10.23 15.21 -6.14
CA VAL A 108 -11.67 15.15 -6.47
C VAL A 108 -12.06 16.17 -7.54
N VAL A 109 -11.78 17.46 -7.31
CA VAL A 109 -12.31 18.55 -8.15
C VAL A 109 -11.29 18.95 -9.22
N PRO A 110 -11.64 18.91 -10.51
CA PRO A 110 -10.78 19.42 -11.58
C PRO A 110 -10.44 20.90 -11.39
N GLY A 111 -9.15 21.22 -11.42
CA GLY A 111 -8.60 22.56 -11.24
C GLY A 111 -7.09 22.57 -11.50
N PRO A 112 -6.41 23.71 -11.29
CA PRO A 112 -4.98 23.85 -11.58
C PRO A 112 -4.09 22.80 -10.89
N ASP A 113 -4.43 22.41 -9.65
CA ASP A 113 -3.65 21.46 -8.84
C ASP A 113 -4.29 20.06 -8.77
N TYR A 114 -5.21 19.75 -9.69
CA TYR A 114 -5.88 18.46 -9.74
C TYR A 114 -4.97 17.37 -10.33
N VAL A 115 -4.84 16.28 -9.58
CA VAL A 115 -4.12 15.07 -9.96
C VAL A 115 -5.14 13.93 -10.08
N PRO A 116 -5.54 13.56 -11.30
CA PRO A 116 -6.56 12.54 -11.52
C PRO A 116 -6.07 11.20 -10.96
N PRO A 117 -6.80 10.55 -10.04
CA PRO A 117 -6.36 9.31 -9.41
C PRO A 117 -6.71 8.05 -10.23
N TYR A 118 -6.72 8.12 -11.57
CA TYR A 118 -7.23 7.05 -12.44
C TYR A 118 -6.20 6.58 -13.46
N GLY A 119 -5.91 5.28 -13.50
CA GLY A 119 -4.90 4.70 -14.40
C GLY A 119 -5.13 4.99 -15.88
N SER A 120 -6.38 4.94 -16.35
CA SER A 120 -6.77 5.24 -17.75
C SER A 120 -6.35 6.64 -18.20
N VAL A 121 -6.31 7.63 -17.30
CA VAL A 121 -5.83 8.98 -17.64
C VAL A 121 -4.36 9.00 -18.03
N TYR A 122 -3.56 8.10 -17.46
CA TYR A 122 -2.12 8.00 -17.70
C TYR A 122 -1.79 6.98 -18.79
N ARG A 123 -2.55 5.88 -18.86
CA ARG A 123 -2.26 4.73 -19.73
C ARG A 123 -2.92 4.79 -21.09
N ASP A 124 -4.14 5.33 -21.15
CA ASP A 124 -4.92 5.42 -22.37
C ASP A 124 -4.78 6.81 -23.03
N GLY A 125 -3.72 7.53 -22.64
CA GLY A 125 -3.31 8.84 -23.16
C GLY A 125 -2.56 8.77 -24.49
N PRO A 126 -2.05 9.91 -25.01
CA PRO A 126 -1.35 9.97 -26.30
C PRO A 126 -0.08 9.11 -26.36
N ASN A 127 0.46 8.73 -25.20
CA ASN A 127 1.64 7.87 -25.05
C ASN A 127 1.27 6.41 -24.72
N GLY A 128 -0.02 6.05 -24.76
CA GLY A 128 -0.52 4.69 -24.56
C GLY A 128 -0.28 3.78 -25.77
N PRO A 129 -0.70 2.49 -25.69
CA PRO A 129 -0.63 1.58 -26.83
C PRO A 129 -1.32 2.15 -28.09
N PRO A 130 -0.82 1.87 -29.31
CA PRO A 130 -1.43 2.39 -30.54
C PRO A 130 -2.93 2.09 -30.63
N GLY A 131 -3.75 3.11 -30.89
CA GLY A 131 -5.20 2.99 -31.05
C GLY A 131 -6.05 3.15 -29.78
N THR A 132 -5.45 3.38 -28.60
CA THR A 132 -6.20 3.65 -27.36
C THR A 132 -6.55 5.14 -27.18
N TRP A 133 -5.75 6.04 -27.75
CA TRP A 133 -5.91 7.48 -27.60
C TRP A 133 -7.04 8.06 -28.48
N GLN A 134 -8.05 8.66 -27.85
CA GLN A 134 -9.17 9.33 -28.54
C GLN A 134 -9.01 10.86 -28.63
N GLY A 135 -7.82 11.41 -28.44
CA GLY A 135 -7.60 12.86 -28.46
C GLY A 135 -7.91 13.59 -27.14
N ARG A 136 -8.36 12.87 -26.10
CA ARG A 136 -8.59 13.41 -24.74
C ARG A 136 -8.41 12.33 -23.65
N PRO A 137 -7.93 12.67 -22.44
CA PRO A 137 -7.89 11.74 -21.33
C PRO A 137 -9.30 11.27 -21.02
N THR A 138 -9.52 9.95 -20.98
CA THR A 138 -10.85 9.38 -20.84
C THR A 138 -10.85 8.46 -19.63
N LEU A 139 -11.80 8.66 -18.72
CA LEU A 139 -12.08 7.69 -17.65
C LEU A 139 -12.74 6.46 -18.27
N TRP A 140 -12.56 5.29 -17.66
CA TRP A 140 -13.18 4.05 -18.16
C TRP A 140 -12.64 3.61 -19.53
N GLY A 141 -11.34 3.75 -19.73
CA GLY A 141 -10.66 3.24 -20.92
C GLY A 141 -10.40 1.73 -20.87
N PRO A 142 -9.74 1.15 -21.89
CA PRO A 142 -9.37 -0.26 -21.93
C PRO A 142 -8.62 -0.74 -20.68
N SER A 143 -7.79 0.11 -20.06
CA SER A 143 -7.10 -0.26 -18.82
C SER A 143 -8.07 -0.51 -17.66
N SER A 144 -9.11 0.31 -17.52
CA SER A 144 -10.12 0.17 -16.46
C SER A 144 -10.94 -1.11 -16.62
N VAL A 145 -11.24 -1.51 -17.86
CA VAL A 145 -11.95 -2.77 -18.16
C VAL A 145 -11.11 -3.98 -17.75
N ALA A 146 -9.81 -3.95 -18.06
CA ALA A 146 -8.88 -5.02 -17.70
C ALA A 146 -8.72 -5.15 -16.17
N VAL A 147 -8.63 -4.02 -15.46
CA VAL A 147 -8.62 -3.99 -13.98
C VAL A 147 -9.91 -4.57 -13.40
N ALA A 148 -11.08 -4.20 -13.94
CA ALA A 148 -12.36 -4.77 -13.51
C ALA A 148 -12.44 -6.29 -13.73
N GLN A 149 -11.79 -6.80 -14.77
CA GLN A 149 -11.71 -8.23 -15.01
C GLN A 149 -10.84 -8.93 -13.95
N ALA A 150 -9.68 -8.37 -13.59
CA ALA A 150 -8.84 -8.91 -12.51
C ALA A 150 -9.61 -8.99 -11.18
N TYR A 151 -10.44 -7.98 -10.87
CA TYR A 151 -11.30 -8.02 -9.67
C TYR A 151 -12.30 -9.18 -9.73
N ARG A 152 -12.98 -9.37 -10.86
CA ARG A 152 -13.94 -10.47 -11.04
C ARG A 152 -13.28 -11.85 -10.95
N GLU A 153 -12.08 -12.00 -11.51
CA GLU A 153 -11.31 -13.25 -11.45
C GLU A 153 -10.86 -13.60 -10.03
N ALA A 154 -10.73 -12.59 -9.16
CA ALA A 154 -10.52 -12.77 -7.71
C ALA A 154 -11.83 -12.92 -6.91
N GLY A 155 -13.01 -12.89 -7.56
CA GLY A 155 -14.31 -12.98 -6.89
C GLY A 155 -14.76 -11.69 -6.22
N LEU A 156 -14.21 -10.54 -6.62
CA LEU A 156 -14.53 -9.24 -6.04
C LEU A 156 -15.41 -8.40 -6.97
N ALA A 157 -16.14 -7.47 -6.36
CA ALA A 157 -16.94 -6.45 -7.02
C ALA A 157 -16.76 -5.10 -6.31
N LEU A 158 -16.98 -4.00 -7.04
CA LEU A 158 -16.93 -2.67 -6.45
C LEU A 158 -18.09 -2.47 -5.47
N ALA A 159 -17.79 -1.93 -4.28
CA ALA A 159 -18.80 -1.58 -3.30
C ALA A 159 -19.60 -0.34 -3.74
N PRO A 160 -20.88 -0.25 -3.36
CA PRO A 160 -21.64 0.98 -3.52
C PRO A 160 -21.08 2.07 -2.58
N GLY A 161 -21.03 3.32 -3.04
CA GLY A 161 -20.67 4.48 -2.19
C GLY A 161 -19.23 5.00 -2.31
N GLY A 162 -18.34 4.29 -3.02
CA GLY A 162 -16.96 4.73 -3.30
C GLY A 162 -16.70 5.05 -4.77
N PRO A 163 -15.42 5.21 -5.19
CA PRO A 163 -15.04 5.34 -6.59
C PRO A 163 -15.63 4.22 -7.45
N GLN A 164 -16.23 4.58 -8.60
CA GLN A 164 -16.90 3.62 -9.49
C GLN A 164 -16.10 3.33 -10.77
N VAL A 165 -14.92 3.94 -10.90
CA VAL A 165 -13.97 3.67 -12.00
C VAL A 165 -12.92 2.68 -11.46
N PRO A 166 -12.85 1.45 -11.99
CA PRO A 166 -12.06 0.35 -11.41
C PRO A 166 -10.56 0.65 -11.24
N ASP A 167 -9.99 1.48 -12.11
CA ASP A 167 -8.56 1.84 -12.09
C ASP A 167 -8.25 3.07 -11.23
N HIS A 168 -9.11 3.37 -10.27
CA HIS A 168 -8.81 4.35 -9.24
C HIS A 168 -7.64 3.86 -8.36
N ILE A 169 -6.64 4.70 -8.07
CA ILE A 169 -5.43 4.30 -7.32
C ILE A 169 -5.78 3.59 -6.00
N GLY A 170 -6.75 4.14 -5.25
CA GLY A 170 -7.20 3.54 -3.99
C GLY A 170 -7.80 2.14 -4.15
N LEU A 171 -8.49 1.87 -5.27
CA LEU A 171 -9.07 0.55 -5.55
C LEU A 171 -7.99 -0.44 -5.99
N GLU A 172 -7.04 -0.03 -6.83
CA GLU A 172 -5.90 -0.87 -7.22
C GLU A 172 -5.02 -1.24 -6.01
N LEU A 173 -4.78 -0.29 -5.09
CA LEU A 173 -4.06 -0.55 -3.84
C LEU A 173 -4.86 -1.47 -2.90
N GLN A 174 -6.17 -1.28 -2.79
CA GLN A 174 -7.04 -2.17 -1.99
C GLN A 174 -7.08 -3.58 -2.58
N PHE A 175 -7.00 -3.72 -3.90
CA PHE A 175 -6.90 -5.03 -4.54
C PHE A 175 -5.58 -5.72 -4.20
N MET A 176 -4.45 -5.00 -4.24
CA MET A 176 -3.17 -5.54 -3.79
C MET A 176 -3.19 -5.96 -2.32
N GLN A 177 -3.80 -5.15 -1.45
CA GLN A 177 -4.05 -5.52 -0.05
C GLN A 177 -4.75 -6.88 0.07
N HIS A 178 -5.83 -7.08 -0.69
CA HIS A 178 -6.58 -8.33 -0.68
C HIS A 178 -5.70 -9.52 -1.10
N LEU A 179 -4.95 -9.38 -2.20
CA LEU A 179 -4.08 -10.45 -2.68
C LEU A 179 -2.97 -10.82 -1.68
N CYS A 180 -2.36 -9.83 -1.02
CA CYS A 180 -1.37 -10.07 0.04
C CYS A 180 -1.98 -10.73 1.28
N ALA A 181 -3.20 -10.34 1.67
CA ALA A 181 -3.90 -10.98 2.79
C ALA A 181 -4.27 -12.45 2.48
N CYS A 182 -4.65 -12.75 1.23
CA CYS A 182 -4.90 -14.13 0.80
C CYS A 182 -3.63 -14.99 0.82
N GLU A 183 -2.50 -14.43 0.38
CA GLU A 183 -1.18 -15.07 0.50
C GLU A 183 -0.86 -15.34 1.97
N ALA A 184 -0.92 -14.33 2.83
CA ALA A 184 -0.61 -14.44 4.25
C ALA A 184 -1.47 -15.50 4.94
N GLY A 185 -2.78 -15.52 4.65
CA GLY A 185 -3.69 -16.53 5.16
C GLY A 185 -3.36 -17.95 4.70
N ALA A 186 -2.93 -18.14 3.44
CA ALA A 186 -2.48 -19.43 2.93
C ALA A 186 -1.19 -19.90 3.62
N LEU A 187 -0.22 -18.99 3.80
CA LEU A 187 1.03 -19.27 4.54
C LEU A 187 0.75 -19.67 5.99
N SER A 188 -0.12 -18.95 6.69
CA SER A 188 -0.52 -19.29 8.07
C SER A 188 -1.19 -20.67 8.20
N ARG A 189 -1.74 -21.22 7.11
CA ARG A 189 -2.33 -22.56 7.07
C ARG A 189 -1.37 -23.64 6.52
N GLY A 190 -0.14 -23.27 6.16
CA GLY A 190 0.84 -24.17 5.53
C GLY A 190 0.50 -24.54 4.09
N GLU A 191 -0.33 -23.75 3.41
CA GLU A 191 -0.79 -24.00 2.03
C GLU A 191 0.15 -23.34 1.01
N SER A 192 1.39 -23.85 0.90
CA SER A 192 2.45 -23.21 0.10
C SER A 192 2.09 -23.00 -1.38
N ASP A 193 1.43 -23.97 -2.02
CA ASP A 193 1.00 -23.85 -3.43
C ASP A 193 -0.05 -22.75 -3.62
N ALA A 194 -0.97 -22.59 -2.67
CA ALA A 194 -1.97 -21.53 -2.70
C ALA A 194 -1.30 -20.16 -2.49
N ALA A 195 -0.36 -20.06 -1.55
CA ALA A 195 0.43 -18.84 -1.32
C ALA A 195 1.20 -18.43 -2.59
N ALA A 196 1.85 -19.38 -3.26
CA ALA A 196 2.55 -19.13 -4.52
C ALA A 196 1.61 -18.65 -5.64
N ALA A 197 0.40 -19.21 -5.73
CA ALA A 197 -0.61 -18.76 -6.68
C ALA A 197 -1.07 -17.31 -6.41
N TRP A 198 -1.22 -16.93 -5.13
CA TRP A 198 -1.53 -15.55 -4.76
C TRP A 198 -0.38 -14.58 -5.08
N ARG A 199 0.87 -14.95 -4.81
CA ARG A 199 2.05 -14.18 -5.23
C ARG A 199 2.10 -13.97 -6.74
N ALA A 200 1.82 -15.01 -7.53
CA ALA A 200 1.79 -14.88 -8.99
C ALA A 200 0.71 -13.90 -9.47
N ARG A 201 -0.44 -13.84 -8.80
CA ARG A 201 -1.50 -12.85 -9.09
C ARG A 201 -1.07 -11.43 -8.72
N GLN A 202 -0.41 -11.25 -7.58
CA GLN A 202 0.17 -9.95 -7.17
C GLN A 202 1.17 -9.45 -8.23
N ALA A 203 2.12 -10.31 -8.63
CA ALA A 203 3.10 -10.02 -9.66
C ALA A 203 2.47 -9.61 -10.99
N ALA A 204 1.48 -10.39 -11.44
CA ALA A 204 0.75 -10.08 -12.66
C ALA A 204 0.03 -8.73 -12.56
N PHE A 205 -0.60 -8.44 -11.42
CA PHE A 205 -1.33 -7.20 -11.23
C PHE A 205 -0.41 -5.98 -11.18
N LEU A 206 0.68 -6.04 -10.43
CA LEU A 206 1.69 -5.00 -10.36
C LEU A 206 2.23 -4.67 -11.75
N ARG A 207 2.70 -5.67 -12.49
CA ARG A 207 3.31 -5.49 -13.81
C ARG A 207 2.34 -4.91 -14.83
N HIS A 208 1.11 -5.42 -14.89
CA HIS A 208 0.19 -5.12 -15.98
C HIS A 208 -0.79 -4.00 -15.69
N HIS A 209 -1.04 -3.70 -14.41
CA HIS A 209 -2.05 -2.74 -13.99
C HIS A 209 -1.46 -1.53 -13.26
N LEU A 210 -0.76 -1.73 -12.14
CA LEU A 210 -0.38 -0.64 -11.23
C LEU A 210 0.93 0.08 -11.61
N LEU A 211 2.03 -0.66 -11.79
CA LEU A 211 3.36 -0.10 -12.11
C LEU A 211 3.41 0.71 -13.43
N PRO A 212 2.62 0.39 -14.48
CA PRO A 212 2.62 1.16 -15.71
C PRO A 212 2.24 2.65 -15.56
N TRP A 213 1.61 3.05 -14.45
CA TRP A 213 1.11 4.42 -14.29
C TRP A 213 1.31 5.03 -12.91
N ALA A 214 1.33 4.22 -11.84
CA ALA A 214 1.49 4.73 -10.48
C ALA A 214 2.73 5.64 -10.32
N PRO A 215 3.91 5.36 -10.92
CA PRO A 215 5.05 6.26 -10.84
C PRO A 215 4.78 7.66 -11.41
N ALA A 216 4.07 7.74 -12.54
CA ALA A 216 3.71 9.02 -13.17
C ALA A 216 2.63 9.77 -12.37
N PHE A 217 1.68 9.04 -11.78
CA PHE A 217 0.72 9.61 -10.82
C PHE A 217 1.43 10.20 -9.61
N CYS A 218 2.31 9.43 -8.97
CA CYS A 218 3.07 9.87 -7.80
C CYS A 218 4.01 11.04 -8.13
N ALA A 219 4.62 11.08 -9.32
CA ALA A 219 5.44 12.22 -9.75
C ALA A 219 4.61 13.51 -9.85
N ARG A 220 3.36 13.44 -10.34
CA ARG A 220 2.45 14.58 -10.35
C ARG A 220 2.00 14.97 -8.94
N LEU A 221 1.76 14.00 -8.07
CA LEU A 221 1.32 14.24 -6.70
C LEU A 221 2.47 14.76 -5.79
N ASP A 222 3.73 14.60 -6.20
CA ASP A 222 4.92 15.20 -5.56
C ASP A 222 5.38 16.51 -6.23
N SER A 223 4.47 17.25 -6.86
CA SER A 223 4.77 18.56 -7.45
C SER A 223 4.60 19.71 -6.45
N GLU A 224 5.22 20.84 -6.76
CA GLU A 224 5.00 22.09 -6.01
C GLU A 224 3.52 22.51 -6.06
N GLY A 225 3.00 23.02 -4.94
CA GLY A 225 1.59 23.39 -4.81
C GLY A 225 0.68 22.26 -4.31
N ILE A 226 1.15 21.00 -4.32
CA ILE A 226 0.46 19.90 -3.63
C ILE A 226 0.73 19.96 -2.12
N HIS A 227 -0.31 19.71 -1.33
CA HIS A 227 -0.22 19.61 0.12
C HIS A 227 0.84 18.58 0.57
N LEU A 228 1.70 18.96 1.54
CA LEU A 228 2.87 18.18 1.97
C LEU A 228 2.55 16.72 2.29
N PHE A 229 1.43 16.47 2.98
CA PHE A 229 0.99 15.11 3.30
C PHE A 229 0.89 14.21 2.04
N TYR A 230 0.20 14.68 1.00
CA TYR A 230 0.00 13.89 -0.22
C TYR A 230 1.28 13.73 -1.02
N ARG A 231 2.20 14.70 -0.95
CA ARG A 231 3.54 14.57 -1.53
C ARG A 231 4.32 13.44 -0.86
N LEU A 232 4.31 13.39 0.48
CA LEU A 232 4.99 12.34 1.23
C LEU A 232 4.34 10.97 1.00
N ILE A 233 3.01 10.89 0.93
CA ILE A 233 2.30 9.67 0.53
C ILE A 233 2.71 9.22 -0.89
N ALA A 234 2.84 10.15 -1.84
CA ALA A 234 3.28 9.83 -3.19
C ALA A 234 4.71 9.23 -3.22
N ARG A 235 5.62 9.77 -2.39
CA ARG A 235 6.97 9.22 -2.24
C ARG A 235 6.97 7.86 -1.56
N LEU A 236 6.12 7.67 -0.54
CA LEU A 236 5.94 6.38 0.14
C LEU A 236 5.43 5.31 -0.83
N ILE A 237 4.40 5.61 -1.64
CA ILE A 237 3.91 4.69 -2.68
C ILE A 237 5.04 4.34 -3.65
N ARG A 238 5.80 5.33 -4.14
CA ARG A 238 6.92 5.07 -5.06
C ARG A 238 7.98 4.17 -4.46
N ALA A 239 8.42 4.46 -3.24
CA ALA A 239 9.43 3.66 -2.55
C ALA A 239 8.94 2.22 -2.32
N PHE A 240 7.68 2.08 -1.90
CA PHE A 240 7.09 0.77 -1.67
C PHE A 240 6.88 -0.03 -2.97
N LEU A 241 6.36 0.59 -4.03
CA LEU A 241 6.20 -0.11 -5.32
C LEU A 241 7.54 -0.48 -5.96
N GLU A 242 8.61 0.27 -5.67
CA GLU A 242 9.97 -0.09 -6.08
C GLU A 242 10.45 -1.35 -5.34
N SER A 243 10.26 -1.44 -4.02
CA SER A 243 10.62 -2.66 -3.28
C SER A 243 9.80 -3.86 -3.74
N GLU A 244 8.51 -3.66 -4.04
CA GLU A 244 7.64 -4.71 -4.59
C GLU A 244 8.12 -5.22 -5.94
N ARG A 245 8.64 -4.32 -6.79
CA ARG A 245 9.20 -4.67 -8.09
C ARG A 245 10.45 -5.54 -7.94
N GLU A 246 11.36 -5.14 -7.05
CA GLU A 246 12.60 -5.87 -6.76
C GLU A 246 12.32 -7.28 -6.20
N GLU A 247 11.38 -7.41 -5.26
CA GLU A 247 10.98 -8.68 -4.66
C GLU A 247 10.31 -9.64 -5.66
N THR A 248 9.67 -9.09 -6.69
CA THR A 248 8.91 -9.87 -7.68
C THR A 248 9.70 -10.14 -8.98
N GLU A 249 10.97 -9.73 -9.04
CA GLU A 249 11.83 -9.81 -10.23
C GLU A 249 11.21 -9.14 -11.49
N LEU A 250 10.49 -8.03 -11.30
CA LEU A 250 9.75 -7.31 -12.35
C LEU A 250 10.52 -6.16 -13.02
#